data_AF-A0A6P6H0D3-F1
#
_entry.id   AF-A0A6P6H0D3-F1
#
_cell.length_a   1.000
_cell.length_b   1.000
_cell.length_c   1.000
_cell.angle_alpha   90.00
_cell.angle_beta   90.00
_cell.angle_gamma   90.00
#
_symmetry.space_group_name_H-M   'P 1'
#
loop_
_entity.id
_entity.type
_entity.pdbx_description
1 polymer ?
#
loop_
_entity_poly.entity_id
_entity_poly.type
_entity_poly.pdbx_seq_one_letter_code
_entity_poly.pdbx_strand_id
1 'polypeptide(L)'
;MAPVPRASTTVSCLSPGTLKAVFFLFASICAWYSGYLLAELIPEVSLSSAAYSIRNIGERPVLKAPAPKRQKCDHWTPCPSDTYAYRLLSGGGRDKYAKICFEDELLIGEKTGNVGRGINIAIVNYMTGKVTATQYFDMFEGDNSGQMINFIQSAPSKSLLFMVTHDDGASRLKEDAKKVIEGLGSKHIRNIQFRSSWVFLTAKGLQLPEEIQRESINHSDSARNRYSGWPAEVQIEGCIPKKTS
;
A
#
# COMPACT_ATOMS: atom_id res chain seq x y z
N MET A 1 -60.27 -50.44 80.55
CA MET A 1 -58.96 -51.08 80.79
C MET A 1 -57.89 -50.00 80.57
N ALA A 2 -56.95 -49.86 81.51
CA ALA A 2 -55.73 -49.04 81.42
C ALA A 2 -54.52 -50.01 81.50
N PRO A 3 -53.22 -49.63 81.32
CA PRO A 3 -52.58 -48.30 81.17
C PRO A 3 -52.48 -47.91 79.66
N VAL A 4 -51.56 -47.11 79.08
CA VAL A 4 -50.23 -46.54 79.46
C VAL A 4 -50.08 -45.13 78.85
N PRO A 5 -49.49 -44.14 79.55
CA PRO A 5 -49.29 -42.79 79.01
C PRO A 5 -48.06 -42.67 78.10
N ARG A 6 -48.14 -41.82 77.06
CA ARG A 6 -46.98 -41.41 76.25
C ARG A 6 -46.54 -40.02 76.66
N ALA A 7 -45.37 -39.91 77.30
CA ALA A 7 -44.72 -38.62 77.52
C ALA A 7 -44.36 -37.99 76.17
N SER A 8 -44.85 -36.77 75.92
CA SER A 8 -44.53 -36.01 74.72
C SER A 8 -43.50 -34.94 75.05
N THR A 9 -42.29 -35.08 74.52
CA THR A 9 -41.20 -34.14 74.74
C THR A 9 -41.50 -32.82 74.04
N THR A 10 -41.99 -31.82 74.78
CA THR A 10 -42.17 -30.46 74.26
C THR A 10 -40.81 -29.81 74.02
N VAL A 11 -40.27 -29.99 72.82
CA VAL A 11 -39.11 -29.23 72.34
C VAL A 11 -39.49 -27.77 72.28
N SER A 12 -38.78 -26.92 73.04
CA SER A 12 -38.97 -25.48 73.05
C SER A 12 -38.47 -24.86 71.74
N CYS A 13 -39.27 -24.92 70.68
CA CYS A 13 -38.98 -24.27 69.41
C CYS A 13 -38.81 -22.75 69.63
N LEU A 14 -37.60 -22.24 69.39
CA LEU A 14 -37.34 -20.80 69.33
C LEU A 14 -38.23 -20.17 68.25
N SER A 15 -38.69 -18.94 68.47
CA SER A 15 -39.52 -18.25 67.49
C SER A 15 -38.76 -18.08 66.15
N PRO A 16 -39.44 -18.09 64.99
CA PRO A 16 -38.80 -17.90 63.69
C PRO A 16 -38.02 -16.57 63.57
N GLY A 17 -38.39 -15.54 64.34
CA GLY A 17 -37.64 -14.29 64.43
C GLY A 17 -36.33 -14.44 65.20
N THR A 18 -36.38 -15.11 66.36
CA THR A 18 -35.20 -15.37 67.20
C THR A 18 -34.16 -16.23 66.46
N LEU A 19 -34.60 -17.27 65.75
CA LEU A 19 -33.72 -18.13 64.96
C LEU A 19 -32.99 -17.35 63.85
N LYS A 20 -33.71 -16.47 63.13
CA LYS A 20 -33.12 -15.58 62.11
C LYS A 20 -32.10 -14.61 62.71
N ALA A 21 -32.41 -13.99 63.85
CA ALA A 21 -31.49 -13.06 64.52
C ALA A 21 -30.18 -13.74 64.92
N VAL A 22 -30.24 -14.95 65.50
CA VAL A 22 -29.05 -15.75 65.83
C VAL A 22 -28.25 -16.11 64.58
N PHE A 23 -28.91 -16.50 63.48
CA PHE A 23 -28.24 -16.80 62.22
C PHE A 23 -27.52 -15.58 61.63
N PHE A 24 -28.15 -14.40 61.62
CA PHE A 24 -27.50 -13.17 61.15
C PHE A 24 -26.29 -12.76 62.00
N LEU A 25 -26.38 -12.87 63.33
CA LEU A 25 -25.25 -12.60 64.22
C LEU A 25 -24.09 -13.58 63.98
N PHE A 26 -24.38 -14.88 63.86
CA PHE A 26 -23.38 -15.90 63.56
C PHE A 26 -22.71 -15.67 62.19
N ALA A 27 -23.51 -15.42 61.15
CA ALA A 27 -23.01 -15.13 59.80
C ALA A 27 -22.13 -13.86 59.78
N SER A 28 -22.49 -12.81 60.52
CA SER A 28 -21.68 -11.59 60.66
C SER A 28 -20.35 -11.86 61.35
N ILE A 29 -20.34 -12.65 62.43
CA ILE A 29 -19.11 -13.03 63.16
C ILE A 29 -18.21 -13.90 62.26
N CYS A 30 -18.78 -14.88 61.55
CA CYS A 30 -18.05 -15.71 60.60
C CYS A 30 -17.47 -14.90 59.43
N ALA A 31 -18.21 -13.92 58.90
CA ALA A 31 -17.70 -13.02 57.86
C ALA A 31 -16.52 -12.17 58.36
N TRP A 32 -16.61 -11.62 59.58
CA TRP A 32 -15.53 -10.85 60.20
C TRP A 32 -14.27 -11.71 60.43
N TYR A 33 -14.43 -12.89 61.03
CA TYR A 33 -13.31 -13.82 61.24
C TYR A 33 -12.69 -14.31 59.92
N SER A 34 -13.50 -14.56 58.89
CA SER A 34 -13.01 -14.96 57.57
C SER A 34 -12.22 -13.84 56.90
N GLY A 35 -12.66 -12.59 57.03
CA GLY A 35 -11.94 -11.40 56.54
C GLY A 35 -10.61 -11.17 57.27
N TYR A 36 -10.60 -11.34 58.60
CA TYR A 36 -9.38 -11.24 59.40
C TYR A 36 -8.36 -12.35 59.05
N LEU A 37 -8.82 -13.61 58.99
CA LEU A 37 -7.97 -14.75 58.62
C LEU A 37 -7.42 -14.61 57.19
N LEU A 38 -8.23 -14.10 56.25
CA LEU A 38 -7.79 -13.82 54.88
C LEU A 38 -6.72 -12.71 54.84
N ALA A 39 -6.82 -11.69 55.71
CA ALA A 39 -5.78 -10.66 55.82
C ALA A 39 -4.47 -11.23 56.38
N GLU A 40 -4.51 -12.11 57.38
CA GLU A 40 -3.31 -12.81 57.89
C GLU A 40 -2.71 -13.79 56.85
N LEU A 41 -3.52 -14.42 55.99
CA LEU A 41 -3.04 -15.32 54.94
C LEU A 41 -2.46 -14.63 53.69
N ILE A 42 -2.61 -13.31 53.52
CA ILE A 42 -2.07 -12.57 52.37
C ILE A 42 -0.76 -11.88 52.78
N PRO A 43 0.43 -12.44 52.42
CA PRO A 43 1.70 -11.81 52.77
C PRO A 43 1.93 -10.53 51.96
N GLU A 44 2.28 -9.42 52.62
CA GLU A 44 2.42 -8.09 52.00
C GLU A 44 3.44 -8.00 50.86
N VAL A 45 4.40 -8.93 50.80
CA VAL A 45 5.33 -9.09 49.67
C VAL A 45 4.63 -9.39 48.33
N SER A 46 3.43 -9.98 48.35
CA SER A 46 2.61 -10.18 47.14
C SER A 46 1.97 -8.88 46.64
N LEU A 47 1.42 -8.07 47.55
CA LEU A 47 0.78 -6.79 47.23
C LEU A 47 1.81 -5.73 46.81
N SER A 48 2.96 -5.66 47.47
CA SER A 48 4.04 -4.73 47.12
C SER A 48 4.69 -5.08 45.77
N SER A 49 4.94 -6.35 45.47
CA SER A 49 5.45 -6.77 44.16
C SER A 49 4.44 -6.56 43.02
N ALA A 50 3.14 -6.74 43.27
CA ALA A 50 2.08 -6.39 42.32
C ALA A 50 2.01 -4.87 42.07
N ALA A 51 2.01 -4.06 43.13
CA ALA A 51 1.98 -2.59 43.03
C ALA A 51 3.22 -2.02 42.33
N TYR A 52 4.40 -2.57 42.61
CA TYR A 52 5.66 -2.23 41.93
C TYR A 52 5.60 -2.60 40.44
N SER A 53 5.11 -3.80 40.12
CA SER A 53 4.92 -4.25 38.73
C SER A 53 3.95 -3.33 37.96
N ILE A 54 2.87 -2.86 38.60
CA ILE A 54 1.88 -1.96 38.00
C ILE A 54 2.46 -0.57 37.74
N ARG A 55 3.24 0.01 38.68
CA ARG A 55 3.94 1.29 38.44
C ARG A 55 4.84 1.19 37.21
N ASN A 56 5.64 0.13 37.13
CA ASN A 56 6.65 -0.04 36.09
C ASN A 56 6.06 -0.42 34.71
N ILE A 57 4.73 -0.58 34.57
CA ILE A 57 4.08 -0.69 33.25
C ILE A 57 4.04 0.67 32.55
N GLY A 58 3.83 1.77 33.28
CA GLY A 58 3.79 3.13 32.72
C GLY A 58 5.16 3.65 32.27
N GLU A 59 6.24 3.12 32.83
CA GLU A 59 7.63 3.51 32.51
C GLU A 59 8.25 2.71 31.36
N ARG A 60 7.55 1.69 30.83
CA ARG A 60 8.06 0.94 29.66
C ARG A 60 8.14 1.89 28.46
N PRO A 61 9.33 2.07 27.85
CA PRO A 61 9.46 2.97 26.71
C PRO A 61 8.63 2.44 25.55
N VAL A 62 7.54 3.14 25.22
CA VAL A 62 6.71 2.84 24.05
C VAL A 62 7.60 3.03 22.82
N LEU A 63 8.02 1.92 22.21
CA LEU A 63 8.83 1.90 20.99
C LEU A 63 8.02 2.43 19.81
N LYS A 64 7.93 3.76 19.72
CA LYS A 64 7.40 4.46 18.55
C LYS A 64 8.32 4.15 17.38
N ALA A 65 7.84 3.33 16.45
CA ALA A 65 8.49 3.16 15.17
C ALA A 65 8.71 4.55 14.53
N PRO A 66 9.88 4.83 13.94
CA PRO A 66 10.10 6.09 13.25
C PRO A 66 9.07 6.24 12.12
N ALA A 67 8.60 7.47 11.89
CA ALA A 67 7.63 7.74 10.83
C ALA A 67 8.13 7.20 9.47
N PRO A 68 7.28 6.51 8.69
CA PRO A 68 7.72 5.85 7.45
C PRO A 68 8.29 6.89 6.49
N LYS A 69 9.58 6.76 6.17
CA LYS A 69 10.28 7.69 5.28
C LYS A 69 9.72 7.52 3.87
N ARG A 70 9.20 8.61 3.29
CA ARG A 70 8.82 8.69 1.87
C ARG A 70 10.02 8.32 1.00
N GLN A 71 9.82 7.40 0.06
CA GLN A 71 10.82 7.01 -0.93
C GLN A 71 10.69 7.88 -2.20
N LYS A 72 11.72 7.87 -3.04
CA LYS A 72 11.69 8.54 -4.35
C LYS A 72 10.53 8.01 -5.19
N CYS A 73 9.85 8.90 -5.92
CA CYS A 73 8.67 8.57 -6.71
C CYS A 73 7.56 7.83 -5.93
N ASP A 74 7.52 8.00 -4.60
CA ASP A 74 6.58 7.33 -3.69
C ASP A 74 6.60 5.79 -3.78
N HIS A 75 7.77 5.20 -4.09
CA HIS A 75 7.98 3.74 -4.12
C HIS A 75 7.62 3.07 -2.79
N TRP A 76 7.20 1.80 -2.86
CA TRP A 76 6.92 1.00 -1.66
C TRP A 76 8.19 0.65 -0.86
N THR A 77 9.31 0.41 -1.55
CA THR A 77 10.62 0.07 -0.96
C THR A 77 11.71 1.07 -1.37
N PRO A 78 12.77 1.25 -0.58
CA PRO A 78 13.93 2.02 -1.00
C PRO A 78 14.68 1.31 -2.13
N CYS A 79 15.02 2.05 -3.19
CA CYS A 79 15.94 1.54 -4.22
C CYS A 79 17.37 1.34 -3.66
N PRO A 80 18.14 0.37 -4.20
CA PRO A 80 19.55 0.19 -3.83
C PRO A 80 20.44 1.39 -4.18
N SER A 81 21.59 1.49 -3.52
CA SER A 81 22.66 2.42 -3.88
C SER A 81 23.11 2.22 -5.34
N ASP A 82 23.62 3.28 -5.98
CA ASP A 82 24.00 3.29 -7.40
C ASP A 82 22.89 2.83 -8.37
N THR A 83 21.61 3.11 -8.03
CA THR A 83 20.46 2.98 -8.96
C THR A 83 19.68 4.29 -9.11
N TYR A 84 19.00 4.47 -10.23
CA TYR A 84 17.99 5.50 -10.48
C TYR A 84 16.59 4.97 -10.19
N ALA A 85 15.81 5.65 -9.35
CA ALA A 85 14.40 5.32 -9.13
C ALA A 85 13.52 5.81 -10.31
N TYR A 86 12.56 5.01 -10.77
CA TYR A 86 11.53 5.46 -11.72
C TYR A 86 10.14 4.92 -11.37
N ARG A 87 9.10 5.65 -11.79
CA ARG A 87 7.69 5.21 -11.72
C ARG A 87 6.92 5.75 -12.91
N LEU A 88 6.30 4.83 -13.67
CA LEU A 88 5.43 5.14 -14.79
C LEU A 88 3.99 4.79 -14.42
N LEU A 89 3.06 5.67 -14.75
CA LEU A 89 1.63 5.50 -14.56
C LEU A 89 0.92 5.95 -15.84
N SER A 90 0.07 5.11 -16.43
CA SER A 90 -0.78 5.54 -17.55
C SER A 90 -1.90 6.47 -17.08
N GLY A 91 -2.65 7.03 -18.02
CA GLY A 91 -3.94 7.63 -17.72
C GLY A 91 -4.96 6.58 -17.25
N GLY A 92 -5.96 7.05 -16.51
CA GLY A 92 -7.15 6.31 -16.10
C GLY A 92 -8.39 7.13 -16.46
N GLY A 93 -9.03 6.80 -17.57
CA GLY A 93 -10.01 7.69 -18.20
C GLY A 93 -9.37 9.03 -18.62
N ARG A 94 -10.12 10.12 -18.43
CA ARG A 94 -9.67 11.49 -18.70
C ARG A 94 -9.16 12.20 -17.45
N ASP A 95 -9.81 12.00 -16.31
CA ASP A 95 -9.59 12.77 -15.07
C ASP A 95 -8.46 12.22 -14.18
N LYS A 96 -7.77 11.17 -14.63
CA LYS A 96 -6.50 10.70 -14.05
C LYS A 96 -5.43 10.76 -15.12
N TYR A 97 -4.62 11.82 -15.03
CA TYR A 97 -3.49 12.06 -15.93
C TYR A 97 -2.38 11.04 -15.73
N ALA A 98 -1.75 10.65 -16.84
CA ALA A 98 -0.54 9.84 -16.85
C ALA A 98 0.62 10.58 -16.17
N LYS A 99 1.59 9.82 -15.64
CA LYS A 99 2.73 10.36 -14.88
C LYS A 99 4.01 9.60 -15.21
N ILE A 100 5.10 10.35 -15.41
CA ILE A 100 6.47 9.83 -15.48
C ILE A 100 7.26 10.50 -14.35
N CYS A 101 7.69 9.71 -13.37
CA CYS A 101 8.60 10.15 -12.32
C CYS A 101 9.97 9.47 -12.46
N PHE A 102 11.04 10.22 -12.28
CA PHE A 102 12.42 9.76 -12.32
C PHE A 102 13.24 10.47 -11.24
N GLU A 103 13.97 9.71 -10.42
CA GLU A 103 14.79 10.21 -9.30
C GLU A 103 14.08 11.15 -8.29
N ASP A 104 12.75 11.04 -8.20
CA ASP A 104 11.80 11.89 -7.45
C ASP A 104 11.36 13.19 -8.15
N GLU A 105 11.84 13.45 -9.37
CA GLU A 105 11.36 14.52 -10.25
C GLU A 105 10.19 14.01 -11.12
N LEU A 106 9.11 14.79 -11.21
CA LEU A 106 8.00 14.51 -12.14
C LEU A 106 8.34 15.09 -13.51
N LEU A 107 8.72 14.22 -14.46
CA LEU A 107 9.10 14.64 -15.82
C LEU A 107 7.88 14.93 -16.70
N ILE A 108 6.82 14.13 -16.57
CA ILE A 108 5.53 14.36 -17.25
C ILE A 108 4.39 14.14 -16.27
N GLY A 109 3.40 15.03 -16.29
CA GLY A 109 2.15 14.88 -15.55
C GLY A 109 1.35 16.18 -15.43
N GLU A 110 0.24 16.08 -14.70
CA GLU A 110 -0.68 17.18 -14.41
C GLU A 110 0.02 18.40 -13.78
N LYS A 111 0.86 18.18 -12.75
CA LYS A 111 1.56 19.26 -12.03
C LYS A 111 2.57 20.04 -12.88
N THR A 112 3.05 19.44 -13.97
CA THR A 112 4.01 20.05 -14.91
C THR A 112 3.34 20.60 -16.17
N GLY A 113 2.02 20.42 -16.34
CA GLY A 113 1.25 20.97 -17.46
C GLY A 113 1.63 20.43 -18.85
N ASN A 114 2.45 19.38 -18.92
CA ASN A 114 3.06 18.86 -20.15
C ASN A 114 2.57 17.45 -20.54
N VAL A 115 1.55 16.93 -19.85
CA VAL A 115 0.84 15.69 -20.20
C VAL A 115 -0.27 15.98 -21.22
N GLY A 116 -0.44 15.11 -22.21
CA GLY A 116 -1.49 15.23 -23.23
C GLY A 116 -2.08 13.87 -23.62
N ARG A 117 -3.20 13.88 -24.35
CA ARG A 117 -3.77 12.67 -24.98
C ARG A 117 -2.74 12.07 -25.93
N GLY A 118 -2.70 10.74 -26.04
CA GLY A 118 -1.74 10.03 -26.87
C GLY A 118 -0.67 9.28 -26.08
N ILE A 119 0.47 9.06 -26.73
CA ILE A 119 1.68 8.50 -26.10
C ILE A 119 2.54 9.68 -25.62
N ASN A 120 2.85 9.68 -24.33
CA ASN A 120 3.69 10.67 -23.66
C ASN A 120 5.08 10.06 -23.46
N ILE A 121 6.14 10.73 -23.92
CA ILE A 121 7.51 10.21 -23.92
C ILE A 121 8.46 11.17 -23.22
N ALA A 122 9.24 10.68 -22.26
CA ALA A 122 10.38 11.36 -21.67
C ALA A 122 11.70 10.65 -22.04
N ILE A 123 12.69 11.43 -22.45
CA ILE A 123 14.05 10.97 -22.78
C ILE A 123 15.00 11.48 -21.69
N VAL A 124 15.74 10.58 -21.05
CA VAL A 124 16.72 10.90 -20.00
C VAL A 124 18.10 10.38 -20.40
N ASN A 125 19.13 11.21 -20.27
CA ASN A 125 20.52 10.80 -20.49
C ASN A 125 20.97 9.87 -19.36
N TYR A 126 21.27 8.60 -19.69
CA TYR A 126 21.58 7.56 -18.71
C TYR A 126 22.85 7.85 -17.91
N MET A 127 23.87 8.46 -18.53
CA MET A 127 25.16 8.72 -17.88
C MET A 127 25.10 9.84 -16.83
N THR A 128 24.12 10.75 -16.93
CA THR A 128 24.02 11.95 -16.08
C THR A 128 22.74 12.01 -15.25
N GLY A 129 21.73 11.19 -15.57
CA GLY A 129 20.41 11.22 -14.95
C GLY A 129 19.57 12.45 -15.31
N LYS A 130 20.01 13.29 -16.26
CA LYS A 130 19.29 14.50 -16.66
C LYS A 130 18.26 14.22 -17.74
N VAL A 131 17.06 14.80 -17.61
CA VAL A 131 16.08 14.84 -18.68
C VAL A 131 16.62 15.65 -19.86
N THR A 132 16.46 15.10 -21.07
CA THR A 132 16.91 15.69 -22.34
C THR A 132 15.73 16.28 -23.12
N ALA A 133 14.57 15.60 -23.10
CA ALA A 133 13.35 16.06 -23.76
C ALA A 133 12.11 15.37 -23.17
N THR A 134 10.95 16.03 -23.25
CA THR A 134 9.63 15.48 -22.91
C THR A 134 8.62 15.95 -23.94
N GLN A 135 7.84 15.04 -24.54
CA GLN A 135 6.82 15.39 -25.53
C GLN A 135 5.70 14.35 -25.54
N TYR A 136 4.46 14.80 -25.82
CA TYR A 136 3.32 13.91 -26.10
C TYR A 136 2.96 13.93 -27.59
N PHE A 137 2.40 12.83 -28.07
CA PHE A 137 2.02 12.62 -29.46
C PHE A 137 0.60 12.06 -29.50
N ASP A 138 -0.37 12.89 -29.89
CA ASP A 138 -1.77 12.51 -29.95
C ASP A 138 -1.98 11.36 -30.96
N MET A 139 -2.58 10.26 -30.49
CA MET A 139 -2.86 9.07 -31.31
C MET A 139 -4.35 8.92 -31.61
N PHE A 140 -5.19 9.89 -31.26
CA PHE A 140 -6.61 9.91 -31.60
C PHE A 140 -6.90 10.93 -32.73
N GLU A 141 -6.21 12.08 -32.71
CA GLU A 141 -6.32 13.16 -33.70
C GLU A 141 -4.96 13.49 -34.36
N GLY A 142 -5.00 14.13 -35.54
CA GLY A 142 -3.79 14.51 -36.29
C GLY A 142 -3.10 13.34 -37.02
N ASP A 143 -1.79 13.48 -37.26
CA ASP A 143 -0.91 12.44 -37.82
C ASP A 143 0.49 12.55 -37.17
N ASN A 144 0.56 12.10 -35.91
CA ASN A 144 1.72 12.33 -35.07
C ASN A 144 2.70 11.14 -35.02
N SER A 145 2.37 10.01 -35.66
CA SER A 145 3.22 8.80 -35.68
C SER A 145 4.61 9.08 -36.24
N GLY A 146 4.72 9.80 -37.37
CA GLY A 146 6.03 10.16 -37.96
C GLY A 146 6.85 11.12 -37.08
N GLN A 147 6.17 12.05 -36.40
CA GLN A 147 6.83 12.97 -35.46
C GLN A 147 7.36 12.23 -34.22
N MET A 148 6.59 11.27 -33.72
CA MET A 148 6.99 10.40 -32.61
C MET A 148 8.18 9.51 -32.97
N ILE A 149 8.21 8.95 -34.19
CA ILE A 149 9.36 8.22 -34.72
C ILE A 149 10.60 9.11 -34.72
N ASN A 150 10.50 10.33 -35.27
CA ASN A 150 11.63 11.27 -35.32
C ASN A 150 12.15 11.65 -33.92
N PHE A 151 11.26 11.81 -32.93
CA PHE A 151 11.61 12.08 -31.54
C PHE A 151 12.33 10.89 -30.87
N ILE A 152 11.84 9.67 -31.09
CA ILE A 152 12.49 8.44 -30.60
C ILE A 152 13.86 8.23 -31.30
N GLN A 153 13.95 8.58 -32.58
CA GLN A 153 15.18 8.46 -33.37
C GLN A 153 16.22 9.55 -33.04
N SER A 154 15.82 10.75 -32.63
CA SER A 154 16.73 11.82 -32.21
C SER A 154 17.37 11.60 -30.83
N ALA A 155 16.77 10.74 -29.99
CA ALA A 155 17.36 10.35 -28.69
C ALA A 155 18.81 9.85 -28.87
N PRO A 156 19.82 10.42 -28.16
CA PRO A 156 21.21 9.96 -28.27
C PRO A 156 21.39 8.51 -27.81
N SER A 157 22.51 7.89 -28.22
CA SER A 157 22.98 6.66 -27.57
C SER A 157 23.26 6.91 -26.08
N LYS A 158 23.03 5.90 -25.24
CA LYS A 158 22.97 5.98 -23.78
C LYS A 158 21.85 6.90 -23.25
N SER A 159 20.65 6.73 -23.79
CA SER A 159 19.42 7.34 -23.29
C SER A 159 18.45 6.30 -22.75
N LEU A 160 17.78 6.60 -21.64
CA LEU A 160 16.54 5.95 -21.20
C LEU A 160 15.36 6.62 -21.91
N LEU A 161 14.36 5.83 -22.32
CA LEU A 161 13.10 6.32 -22.86
C LEU A 161 11.96 5.73 -22.03
N PHE A 162 11.15 6.62 -21.46
CA PHE A 162 9.96 6.30 -20.69
C PHE A 162 8.72 6.69 -21.50
N MET A 163 7.77 5.77 -21.69
CA MET A 163 6.56 5.98 -22.50
C MET A 163 5.30 5.61 -21.69
N VAL A 164 4.26 6.44 -21.73
CA VAL A 164 2.97 6.20 -21.05
C VAL A 164 1.79 6.67 -21.90
N THR A 165 0.66 5.95 -21.93
CA THR A 165 -0.57 6.43 -22.62
C THR A 165 -1.47 7.28 -21.75
N HIS A 166 -2.24 8.20 -22.36
CA HIS A 166 -3.33 8.94 -21.71
C HIS A 166 -4.52 9.14 -22.68
N ASP A 167 -5.76 8.96 -22.19
CA ASP A 167 -7.01 8.74 -22.95
C ASP A 167 -6.89 7.60 -23.99
N ASP A 168 -6.30 7.85 -25.16
CA ASP A 168 -6.01 6.84 -26.19
C ASP A 168 -4.58 6.98 -26.73
N GLY A 169 -3.92 5.85 -26.94
CA GLY A 169 -2.57 5.75 -27.52
C GLY A 169 -2.51 4.95 -28.83
N ALA A 170 -3.64 4.63 -29.47
CA ALA A 170 -3.70 3.56 -30.46
C ALA A 170 -4.44 3.88 -31.77
N SER A 171 -5.48 4.74 -31.79
CA SER A 171 -6.39 4.90 -32.94
C SER A 171 -5.70 5.32 -34.25
N ARG A 172 -4.60 6.06 -34.17
CA ARG A 172 -3.78 6.55 -35.29
C ARG A 172 -2.31 6.14 -35.18
N LEU A 173 -2.00 5.15 -34.32
CA LEU A 173 -0.64 4.63 -34.17
C LEU A 173 -0.30 3.74 -35.38
N LYS A 174 0.52 4.27 -36.29
CA LYS A 174 0.87 3.63 -37.55
C LYS A 174 1.86 2.47 -37.37
N GLU A 175 1.90 1.62 -38.40
CA GLU A 175 2.69 0.38 -38.45
C GLU A 175 4.21 0.60 -38.42
N ASP A 176 4.70 1.74 -38.94
CA ASP A 176 6.08 2.19 -38.82
C ASP A 176 6.44 2.57 -37.37
N ALA A 177 5.56 3.29 -36.66
CA ALA A 177 5.75 3.63 -35.26
C ALA A 177 5.71 2.38 -34.36
N LYS A 178 4.82 1.42 -34.65
CA LYS A 178 4.79 0.11 -34.00
C LYS A 178 6.11 -0.66 -34.19
N LYS A 179 6.65 -0.70 -35.42
CA LYS A 179 7.97 -1.31 -35.72
C LYS A 179 9.11 -0.65 -34.94
N VAL A 180 9.13 0.68 -34.83
CA VAL A 180 10.19 1.41 -34.11
C VAL A 180 10.15 1.13 -32.61
N ILE A 181 8.96 1.05 -31.99
CA ILE A 181 8.81 0.78 -30.56
C ILE A 181 9.05 -0.72 -30.24
N GLU A 182 8.64 -1.63 -31.13
CA GLU A 182 8.98 -3.06 -31.06
C GLU A 182 10.49 -3.28 -31.18
N GLY A 183 11.17 -2.56 -32.07
CA GLY A 183 12.63 -2.57 -32.21
C GLY A 183 13.40 -2.03 -30.99
N LEU A 184 12.70 -1.37 -30.06
CA LEU A 184 13.21 -1.00 -28.73
C LEU A 184 12.88 -2.04 -27.65
N GLY A 185 12.37 -3.22 -28.02
CA GLY A 185 12.10 -4.35 -27.13
C GLY A 185 10.70 -4.34 -26.49
N SER A 186 9.74 -3.57 -27.01
CA SER A 186 8.34 -3.67 -26.57
C SER A 186 7.72 -4.98 -27.06
N LYS A 187 7.07 -5.69 -26.13
CA LYS A 187 6.32 -6.92 -26.38
C LYS A 187 4.83 -6.65 -26.61
N HIS A 188 4.31 -5.47 -26.19
CA HIS A 188 2.87 -5.18 -26.22
C HIS A 188 2.43 -4.12 -27.24
N ILE A 189 3.31 -3.28 -27.81
CA ILE A 189 2.92 -2.20 -28.73
C ILE A 189 2.20 -2.69 -30.01
N ARG A 190 2.48 -3.92 -30.46
CA ARG A 190 1.75 -4.55 -31.57
C ARG A 190 0.27 -4.70 -31.27
N ASN A 191 0.00 -5.20 -30.07
CA ASN A 191 -1.31 -5.57 -29.56
C ASN A 191 -2.05 -4.40 -28.90
N ILE A 192 -1.52 -3.17 -28.95
CA ILE A 192 -2.20 -2.00 -28.40
C ILE A 192 -3.50 -1.72 -29.16
N GLN A 193 -4.58 -1.57 -28.40
CA GLN A 193 -5.94 -1.33 -28.87
C GLN A 193 -6.45 0.03 -28.37
N PHE A 194 -7.55 0.51 -28.94
CA PHE A 194 -8.22 1.75 -28.52
C PHE A 194 -8.37 1.84 -27.00
N ARG A 195 -7.89 2.94 -26.42
CA ARG A 195 -7.88 3.24 -24.98
C ARG A 195 -7.13 2.23 -24.10
N SER A 196 -6.16 1.49 -24.65
CA SER A 196 -5.29 0.64 -23.83
C SER A 196 -4.40 1.50 -22.92
N SER A 197 -4.50 1.27 -21.62
CA SER A 197 -3.54 1.77 -20.63
C SER A 197 -2.22 1.01 -20.82
N TRP A 198 -1.14 1.70 -21.19
CA TRP A 198 0.17 1.12 -21.47
C TRP A 198 1.28 1.99 -20.88
N VAL A 199 2.31 1.32 -20.35
CA VAL A 199 3.54 1.95 -19.84
C VAL A 199 4.75 1.11 -20.26
N PHE A 200 5.84 1.77 -20.65
CA PHE A 200 7.03 1.13 -21.17
C PHE A 200 8.32 1.90 -20.83
N LEU A 201 9.34 1.15 -20.42
CA LEU A 201 10.70 1.58 -20.18
C LEU A 201 11.64 0.83 -21.13
N THR A 202 12.36 1.59 -21.95
CA THR A 202 13.44 1.06 -22.79
C THR A 202 14.68 1.95 -22.70
N ALA A 203 15.78 1.49 -23.28
CA ALA A 203 17.01 2.24 -23.39
C ALA A 203 17.65 2.06 -24.76
N LYS A 204 18.34 3.09 -25.23
CA LYS A 204 18.94 3.17 -26.56
C LYS A 204 20.46 3.14 -26.44
N GLY A 205 21.10 2.11 -27.01
CA GLY A 205 22.55 1.93 -26.95
C GLY A 205 23.08 1.44 -25.59
N LEU A 206 22.22 0.85 -24.76
CA LEU A 206 22.58 0.05 -23.58
C LEU A 206 21.51 -1.01 -23.35
N GLN A 207 21.87 -2.12 -22.69
CA GLN A 207 20.92 -3.16 -22.30
C GLN A 207 20.46 -2.94 -20.85
N LEU A 208 19.16 -3.04 -20.61
CA LEU A 208 18.58 -3.00 -19.26
C LEU A 208 18.48 -4.44 -18.71
N PRO A 209 18.68 -4.65 -17.39
CA PRO A 209 18.47 -5.95 -16.74
C PRO A 209 17.08 -6.54 -17.04
N GLU A 210 16.98 -7.87 -17.04
CA GLU A 210 15.75 -8.58 -17.41
C GLU A 210 14.76 -8.69 -16.24
N GLU A 211 15.24 -8.59 -15.01
CA GLU A 211 14.50 -8.64 -13.76
C GLU A 211 13.65 -7.38 -13.51
N ILE A 212 13.99 -6.28 -14.19
CA ILE A 212 13.27 -5.01 -14.08
C ILE A 212 11.97 -5.12 -14.88
N GLN A 213 10.82 -4.86 -14.22
CA GLN A 213 9.54 -4.77 -14.93
C GLN A 213 9.54 -3.53 -15.84
N ARG A 214 9.75 -3.77 -17.14
CA ARG A 214 9.90 -2.74 -18.17
C ARG A 214 8.63 -2.42 -18.96
N GLU A 215 7.58 -3.22 -18.87
CA GLU A 215 6.35 -3.00 -19.64
C GLU A 215 5.11 -3.48 -18.86
N SER A 216 3.97 -2.83 -19.10
CA SER A 216 2.66 -3.31 -18.66
C SER A 216 1.56 -2.76 -19.58
N ILE A 217 0.49 -3.53 -19.79
CA ILE A 217 -0.67 -3.15 -20.61
C ILE A 217 -1.98 -3.64 -19.99
N ASN A 218 -3.03 -2.84 -20.12
CA ASN A 218 -4.41 -3.21 -19.80
C ASN A 218 -5.34 -2.70 -20.91
N HIS A 219 -6.09 -3.60 -21.52
CA HIS A 219 -6.97 -3.30 -22.65
C HIS A 219 -8.37 -2.89 -22.18
N SER A 220 -9.04 -2.03 -22.96
CA SER A 220 -10.43 -1.65 -22.70
C SER A 220 -11.36 -2.85 -22.85
N ASP A 221 -12.14 -3.16 -21.82
CA ASP A 221 -13.12 -4.23 -21.78
C ASP A 221 -14.35 -3.72 -21.02
N SER A 222 -15.52 -3.70 -21.66
CA SER A 222 -16.75 -3.15 -21.07
C SER A 222 -17.20 -3.85 -19.78
N ALA A 223 -16.78 -5.10 -19.52
CA ALA A 223 -17.07 -5.83 -18.29
C ALA A 223 -16.03 -5.61 -17.18
N ARG A 224 -14.84 -5.06 -17.49
CA ARG A 224 -13.72 -4.86 -16.54
C ARG A 224 -13.21 -3.42 -16.44
N ASN A 225 -13.76 -2.51 -17.25
CA ASN A 225 -13.38 -1.11 -17.30
C ASN A 225 -13.69 -0.39 -15.98
N ARG A 226 -12.66 0.24 -15.39
CA ARG A 226 -12.75 1.01 -14.13
C ARG A 226 -13.44 2.36 -14.32
N TYR A 227 -13.44 2.89 -15.54
CA TYR A 227 -14.05 4.16 -15.92
C TYR A 227 -14.99 3.93 -17.10
N SER A 228 -15.94 4.83 -17.35
CA SER A 228 -16.98 4.62 -18.38
C SER A 228 -16.40 4.60 -19.81
N GLY A 229 -16.01 3.40 -20.27
CA GLY A 229 -15.33 3.18 -21.55
C GLY A 229 -13.80 3.28 -21.54
N TRP A 230 -13.13 3.26 -20.37
CA TRP A 230 -11.66 3.14 -20.27
C TRP A 230 -11.25 2.11 -19.21
N PRO A 231 -10.14 1.37 -19.42
CA PRO A 231 -9.60 0.42 -18.45
C PRO A 231 -9.01 1.11 -17.22
N ALA A 232 -8.69 0.32 -16.20
CA ALA A 232 -7.86 0.78 -15.09
C ALA A 232 -6.46 1.16 -15.57
N GLU A 233 -5.92 2.23 -15.02
CA GLU A 233 -4.55 2.68 -15.22
C GLU A 233 -3.53 1.60 -14.81
N VAL A 234 -2.44 1.51 -15.57
CA VAL A 234 -1.35 0.57 -15.27
C VAL A 234 -0.13 1.32 -14.73
N GLN A 235 0.58 0.68 -13.81
CA GLN A 235 1.79 1.19 -13.20
C GLN A 235 2.95 0.20 -13.37
N ILE A 236 4.16 0.72 -13.59
CA ILE A 236 5.42 0.00 -13.31
C ILE A 236 6.35 0.93 -12.52
N GLU A 237 7.07 0.38 -11.55
CA GLU A 237 8.09 1.11 -10.77
C GLU A 237 9.31 0.22 -10.53
N GLY A 238 10.49 0.83 -10.36
CA GLY A 238 11.72 0.07 -10.19
C GLY A 238 12.99 0.92 -10.11
N CYS A 239 14.13 0.23 -10.10
CA CYS A 239 15.45 0.79 -9.83
C CYS A 239 16.42 0.38 -10.93
N ILE A 240 16.92 1.34 -11.72
CA ILE A 240 17.83 1.09 -12.86
C ILE A 240 19.28 1.31 -12.40
N PRO A 241 20.18 0.31 -12.47
CA PRO A 241 21.60 0.50 -12.14
C PRO A 241 22.25 1.65 -12.93
N LYS A 242 23.02 2.52 -12.27
CA LYS A 242 23.74 3.66 -12.88
C LYS A 242 25.02 3.24 -13.62
N LYS A 243 25.40 1.98 -13.48
CA LYS A 243 26.52 1.32 -14.17
C LYS A 243 25.96 0.05 -14.81
N THR A 244 26.16 -0.13 -16.11
CA THR A 244 26.05 -1.44 -16.74
C THR A 244 27.27 -2.25 -16.35
N SER A 245 27.06 -3.43 -15.76
CA SER A 245 28.08 -4.47 -15.58
C SER A 245 28.51 -5.07 -16.92
#